data_AF-A0A7W1S361-F1
#
_entry.id   AF-A0A7W1S361-F1
#
_cell.length_a   1.000
_cell.length_b   1.000
_cell.length_c   1.000
_cell.angle_alpha   90.00
_cell.angle_beta   90.00
_cell.angle_gamma   90.00
#
_symmetry.space_group_name_H-M   'P 1'
#
loop_
_entity.id
_entity.type
_entity.pdbx_description
1 polymer ?
#
loop_
_entity_poly.entity_id
_entity_poly.type
_entity_poly.pdbx_seq_one_letter_code
_entity_poly.pdbx_strand_id
1 'polypeptide(L)' 'MYANILPQDCLCHDCGKPLDIQHQDDGKGGSYIIVTCWNPTCLLRTVTRSLLTYRTLTDSEWESYREMNRTRVAQAF' A
#
# COMPACT_ATOMS: atom_id res chain seq x y z
N MET A 1 13.27 15.32 7.24
CA MET A 1 13.77 14.14 7.98
C MET A 1 13.22 12.92 7.28
N TYR A 2 14.04 12.19 6.54
CA TYR A 2 13.59 10.94 5.92
C TYR A 2 13.42 9.92 7.05
N ALA A 3 12.19 9.52 7.34
CA ALA A 3 11.94 8.43 8.27
C ALA A 3 12.78 7.23 7.80
N ASN A 4 13.58 6.64 8.69
CA ASN A 4 14.32 5.42 8.39
C ASN A 4 13.32 4.35 7.93
N ILE A 5 13.27 4.11 6.62
CA ILE A 5 12.43 3.09 6.02
C ILE A 5 13.13 1.76 6.31
N LEU A 6 12.58 0.96 7.22
CA LEU A 6 13.12 -0.38 7.44
C LEU A 6 12.67 -1.29 6.29
N PRO A 7 13.46 -2.30 5.88
CA PRO A 7 13.10 -3.20 4.78
C PRO A 7 11.74 -3.88 4.98
N GLN A 8 11.38 -4.18 6.23
CA GLN A 8 10.10 -4.75 6.64
C GLN A 8 8.90 -3.82 6.41
N ASP A 9 9.13 -2.50 6.38
CA ASP A 9 8.09 -1.50 6.15
C ASP A 9 7.72 -1.40 4.67
N CYS A 10 8.45 -2.09 3.82
CA CYS A 10 8.26 -2.14 2.38
C CYS A 10 7.67 -3.47 1.94
N LEU A 11 7.13 -4.27 2.86
CA LEU A 11 6.46 -5.52 2.54
C LEU A 11 4.94 -5.33 2.64
N CYS A 12 4.22 -5.96 1.72
CA CYS A 12 2.77 -5.95 1.74
C CYS A 12 2.26 -6.69 2.97
N HIS A 13 1.29 -6.07 3.67
CA HIS A 13 0.69 -6.62 4.88
C HIS A 13 0.14 -8.05 4.68
N ASP A 14 -0.53 -8.31 3.55
CA ASP A 14 -1.19 -9.60 3.29
C ASP A 14 -0.27 -10.64 2.65
N CYS A 15 0.50 -10.27 1.61
CA CYS A 15 1.24 -11.24 0.81
C CYS A 15 2.75 -11.28 1.07
N GLY A 16 3.28 -10.40 1.93
CA GLY A 16 4.70 -10.32 2.27
C GLY A 16 5.63 -9.97 1.09
N LYS A 17 5.09 -9.62 -0.08
CA LYS A 17 5.87 -9.20 -1.25
C LYS A 17 6.32 -7.74 -1.12
N PRO A 18 7.45 -7.36 -1.73
CA PRO A 18 7.89 -5.98 -1.72
C PRO A 18 6.82 -5.07 -2.36
N LEU A 19 6.54 -3.96 -1.67
CA LEU A 19 5.76 -2.84 -2.15
C LEU A 19 6.63 -2.01 -3.08
N ASP A 20 6.01 -1.47 -4.13
CA ASP A 20 6.60 -0.42 -4.95
C ASP A 20 6.62 0.88 -4.15
N ILE A 21 7.78 1.51 -4.07
CA ILE A 21 8.03 2.70 -3.24
C ILE A 21 8.29 3.86 -4.18
N GLN A 22 7.52 4.94 -4.04
CA GLN A 22 7.71 6.15 -4.82
C GLN A 22 7.79 7.35 -3.89
N HIS A 23 8.72 8.25 -4.18
CA HIS A 23 8.81 9.55 -3.52
C HIS A 23 7.85 10.51 -4.21
N GLN A 24 7.10 11.25 -3.41
CA GLN A 24 6.15 12.25 -3.87
C GLN A 24 6.45 13.57 -3.16
N ASP A 25 6.47 14.63 -3.93
CA ASP A 25 6.53 16.00 -3.42
C ASP A 25 5.14 16.61 -3.58
N ASP A 26 4.63 17.25 -2.53
CA ASP A 26 3.43 18.05 -2.63
C ASP A 26 3.75 19.46 -3.15
N GLY A 27 2.77 20.11 -3.78
CA GLY A 27 2.92 21.47 -4.29
C GLY A 27 3.11 22.55 -3.21
N LYS A 28 3.13 22.17 -1.92
CA LYS A 28 3.36 23.05 -0.77
C LYS A 28 4.77 22.86 -0.17
N GLY A 29 5.62 22.03 -0.78
CA GLY A 29 6.99 21.78 -0.36
C GLY A 29 7.15 20.65 0.67
N GLY A 30 6.10 19.89 0.95
CA GLY A 30 6.18 18.64 1.68
C GLY A 30 6.66 17.50 0.79
N SER A 31 7.34 16.52 1.38
CA SER A 31 7.75 15.28 0.71
C SER A 31 7.28 14.09 1.52
N TYR A 32 6.72 13.09 0.84
CA TYR A 32 6.24 11.86 1.45
C TYR A 32 6.49 10.66 0.53
N ILE A 33 6.42 9.48 1.12
CA ILE A 33 6.60 8.22 0.40
C ILE A 33 5.23 7.61 0.21
N ILE A 34 4.93 7.15 -0.99
CA ILE A 34 3.80 6.28 -1.27
C ILE A 34 4.29 4.86 -1.50
N VAL A 35 3.47 3.90 -1.08
CA VAL A 35 3.69 2.48 -1.26
C VAL A 35 2.51 1.84 -1.98
N THR A 36 2.80 0.91 -2.89
CA THR A 36 1.77 0.19 -3.67
C THR A 36 2.08 -1.30 -3.76
N CYS A 37 1.08 -2.16 -3.52
CA CYS A 37 1.21 -3.59 -3.78
C CYS A 37 0.80 -3.91 -5.22
N TRP A 38 1.71 -4.47 -6.02
CA TRP A 38 1.43 -4.89 -7.40
C TRP A 38 1.23 -6.40 -7.58
N ASN A 39 1.28 -7.18 -6.49
CA ASN A 39 1.09 -8.63 -6.59
C ASN A 39 -0.32 -8.94 -7.12
N PRO A 40 -0.47 -9.57 -8.30
CA PRO A 40 -1.77 -9.79 -8.95
C PRO A 40 -2.71 -10.69 -8.14
N THR A 41 -2.16 -11.56 -7.29
CA THR A 41 -2.92 -12.49 -6.45
C THR A 41 -3.24 -11.93 -5.06
N CYS A 42 -2.78 -10.71 -4.74
CA CYS A 42 -3.04 -10.10 -3.43
C CYS A 42 -4.35 -9.32 -3.45
N LEU A 43 -5.12 -9.44 -2.37
CA LEU A 43 -6.33 -8.62 -2.18
C LEU A 43 -6.01 -7.16 -1.84
N LEU A 44 -4.76 -6.83 -1.53
CA LEU A 44 -4.29 -5.44 -1.41
C LEU A 44 -3.66 -4.91 -2.70
N ARG A 45 -3.82 -5.60 -3.83
CA ARG A 45 -3.30 -5.15 -5.13
C ARG A 45 -3.81 -3.74 -5.46
N THR A 46 -2.97 -2.91 -6.05
CA THR A 46 -3.28 -1.52 -6.45
C THR A 46 -3.69 -0.59 -5.32
N VAL A 47 -3.54 -1.01 -4.06
CA VAL A 47 -3.74 -0.12 -2.91
C VAL A 47 -2.51 0.78 -2.80
N THR A 48 -2.66 2.03 -3.21
CA THR A 48 -1.63 3.08 -3.10
C THR A 48 -1.95 4.01 -1.94
N ARG A 49 -1.06 4.07 -0.95
CA ARG A 49 -1.17 4.94 0.23
C ARG A 49 0.18 5.50 0.62
N SER A 50 0.18 6.59 1.38
CA SER A 50 1.41 7.07 2.01
C SER A 50 1.94 5.98 2.96
N LEU A 51 3.27 5.87 3.09
CA LEU A 51 3.89 4.88 3.97
C LEU A 51 3.40 5.00 5.42
N LEU A 52 3.21 6.24 5.90
CA LEU A 52 2.69 6.50 7.24
C LEU A 52 1.25 6.00 7.38
N THR A 53 0.38 6.37 6.43
CA THR A 53 -1.01 5.91 6.42
C THR A 53 -1.09 4.40 6.35
N TYR A 54 -0.29 3.77 5.48
CA TYR A 54 -0.28 2.32 5.29
C TYR A 54 0.02 1.56 6.59
N ARG A 55 0.88 2.09 7.46
CA ARG A 55 1.20 1.49 8.76
C ARG A 55 0.10 1.67 9.80
N THR A 56 -0.68 2.74 9.70
CA THR A 56 -1.70 3.08 10.68
C THR A 56 -3.09 2.55 10.31
N LEU A 57 -3.21 1.85 9.17
CA LEU A 57 -4.47 1.24 8.77
C LEU A 57 -4.91 0.21 9.79
N THR A 58 -6.18 0.31 10.16
CA THR A 58 -6.87 -0.62 11.04
C THR A 58 -7.33 -1.87 10.28
N ASP A 59 -7.66 -2.95 11.01
CA ASP A 59 -8.17 -4.19 10.42
C ASP A 59 -9.42 -3.97 9.56
N SER A 60 -10.30 -3.05 9.96
CA SER A 60 -11.51 -2.71 9.18
C SER A 60 -11.17 -1.98 7.87
N GLU A 61 -10.18 -1.11 7.88
CA GLU A 61 -9.70 -0.45 6.66
C GLU A 61 -9.00 -1.45 5.74
N TRP A 62 -8.18 -2.36 6.28
CA TRP A 62 -7.61 -3.46 5.51
C TRP A 62 -8.68 -4.29 4.83
N GLU A 63 -9.72 -4.69 5.58
CA GLU A 63 -10.83 -5.47 5.03
C GLU A 63 -11.59 -4.70 3.94
N SER A 64 -11.77 -3.39 4.10
CA SER A 64 -12.39 -2.55 3.07
C SER A 64 -11.61 -2.58 1.75
N TYR A 65 -10.27 -2.48 1.80
CA TYR A 65 -9.44 -2.61 0.61
C TYR A 65 -9.51 -4.02 -0.01
N ARG A 66 -9.53 -5.05 0.83
CA ARG A 66 -9.68 -6.43 0.36
C ARG A 66 -11.01 -6.62 -0.34
N GLU A 67 -12.10 -6.11 0.22
CA GLU A 67 -13.44 -6.21 -0.37
C GLU A 67 -13.53 -5.53 -1.73
N MET A 68 -12.99 -4.30 -1.85
CA MET A 68 -12.92 -3.57 -3.12
C MET A 68 -12.21 -4.39 -4.21
N ASN A 69 -11.14 -5.10 -3.85
CA ASN A 69 -10.36 -5.90 -4.78
C ASN A 69 -10.88 -7.32 -4.97
N ARG A 70 -11.60 -7.92 -4.01
CA ARG A 70 -12.30 -9.20 -4.20
C ARG A 70 -13.25 -9.12 -5.39
N THR A 71 -14.02 -8.04 -5.47
CA THR A 71 -14.94 -7.79 -6.60
C THR A 71 -14.18 -7.63 -7.92
N ARG A 72 -12.99 -7.02 -7.90
CA ARG A 72 -12.16 -6.83 -9.10
C ARG A 72 -11.45 -8.10 -9.56
N VAL A 73 -10.95 -8.93 -8.64
CA VAL A 73 -10.31 -10.21 -8.96
C VAL A 73 -11.35 -11.23 -9.42
N ALA A 74 -12.55 -11.22 -8.86
CA ALA A 74 -13.66 -12.09 -9.28
C ALA A 74 -14.15 -11.81 -10.71
N GLN A 75 -13.92 -10.61 -11.26
CA GLN A 75 -14.30 -10.22 -12.63
C GLN A 75 -13.18 -10.43 -13.66
N ALA A 76 -12.00 -10.90 -13.24
CA ALA A 76 -10.87 -11.16 -14.13
C ALA A 76 -10.80 -12.63 -14.63
N PHE A 77 -11.88 -13.40 -14.41
CA PHE A 77 -12.04 -14.79 -14.85
C PHE A 77 -13.24 -14.93 -15.79
#